data_AF-A0A943TQH6-F1
#
_entry.id   AF-A0A943TQH6-F1
#
_cell.length_a   1.000
_cell.length_b   1.000
_cell.length_c   1.000
_cell.angle_alpha   90.00
_cell.angle_beta   90.00
_cell.angle_gamma   90.00
#
_symmetry.space_group_name_H-M   'P 1'
#
loop_
_entity.id
_entity.type
_entity.pdbx_description
1 polymer ?
#
loop_
_entity_poly.entity_id
_entity_poly.type
_entity_poly.pdbx_seq_one_letter_code
_entity_poly.pdbx_strand_id
1 'polypeptide(L)'
;MAARLTDKQKKKIVADYLETQSVNFAAKRNGVSWDSAKKALEEAGEIEKKLEQKKEENTADILAYMESQKGLVCEIIGKGLNALNDPDKLKEATPAQITTALGTLIDKWAPKGQPVGEKDQMEDDPITKALKGKYGYGL
;
A
#
# COMPACT_ATOMS: atom_id res chain seq x y z
N MET A 1 -38.24 32.31 -16.39
CA MET A 1 -37.61 31.49 -17.45
C MET A 1 -36.37 30.85 -16.85
N ALA A 2 -36.23 29.52 -16.89
CA ALA A 2 -34.99 28.89 -16.44
C ALA A 2 -33.86 29.28 -17.40
N ALA A 3 -32.78 29.85 -16.87
CA ALA A 3 -31.59 30.17 -17.67
C ALA A 3 -31.03 28.87 -18.24
N ARG A 4 -30.94 28.77 -19.57
CA ARG A 4 -30.34 27.60 -20.23
C ARG A 4 -28.84 27.63 -19.99
N LEU A 5 -28.27 26.49 -19.60
CA LEU A 5 -26.83 26.34 -19.43
C LEU A 5 -26.12 26.56 -20.76
N THR A 6 -25.08 27.40 -20.74
CA THR A 6 -24.20 27.57 -21.89
C THR A 6 -23.30 26.35 -22.08
N ASP A 7 -22.83 26.11 -23.30
CA ASP A 7 -21.92 24.98 -23.58
C ASP A 7 -20.63 25.04 -22.75
N LYS A 8 -20.16 26.26 -22.45
CA LYS A 8 -19.01 26.48 -21.56
C LYS A 8 -19.29 26.00 -20.14
N GLN A 9 -20.48 26.28 -19.60
CA GLN A 9 -20.88 25.82 -18.27
C GLN A 9 -21.07 24.30 -18.23
N LYS A 10 -21.66 23.70 -19.28
CA LYS A 10 -21.79 22.24 -19.37
C LYS A 10 -20.42 21.55 -19.36
N LYS A 11 -19.46 22.04 -20.14
CA LYS A 11 -18.07 21.54 -20.15
C LYS A 11 -17.40 21.67 -18.79
N LYS A 12 -17.66 22.77 -18.06
CA LYS A 12 -17.13 22.98 -16.71
C LYS A 12 -17.72 22.01 -15.69
N ILE A 13 -19.03 21.76 -15.74
CA ILE A 13 -19.71 20.76 -14.90
C ILE A 13 -19.12 19.36 -15.14
N VAL A 14 -18.86 18.98 -16.39
CA VAL A 14 -18.23 17.70 -16.73
C VAL A 14 -16.81 17.61 -16.17
N ALA A 15 -16.01 18.67 -16.28
CA ALA A 15 -14.66 18.70 -15.72
C ALA A 15 -14.66 18.57 -14.19
N ASP A 16 -15.50 19.35 -13.50
CA ASP A 16 -15.66 19.28 -12.04
C ASP A 16 -16.15 17.89 -11.57
N TYR A 17 -17.02 17.24 -12.36
CA TYR A 17 -17.45 15.86 -12.10
C TYR A 17 -16.30 14.85 -12.31
N LEU A 18 -15.49 14.98 -13.36
CA LEU A 18 -14.32 14.11 -13.59
C LEU A 18 -13.21 14.28 -12.54
N GLU A 19 -13.19 15.39 -11.81
CA GLU A 19 -12.28 15.60 -10.66
C GLU A 19 -12.84 15.00 -9.37
N THR A 20 -14.13 15.21 -9.10
CA THR A 20 -14.72 14.94 -7.78
C THR A 20 -15.57 13.68 -7.71
N GLN A 21 -15.93 13.12 -8.87
CA GLN A 21 -16.84 11.99 -9.05
C GLN A 21 -18.20 12.17 -8.34
N SER A 22 -18.58 13.42 -8.06
CA SER A 22 -19.77 13.78 -7.30
C SER A 22 -20.58 14.83 -8.04
N VAL A 23 -21.78 14.43 -8.49
CA VAL A 23 -22.73 15.34 -9.18
C VAL A 23 -23.13 16.49 -8.27
N ASN A 24 -23.26 16.24 -6.96
CA ASN A 24 -23.61 17.26 -5.97
C ASN A 24 -22.50 18.31 -5.82
N PHE A 25 -21.24 17.86 -5.78
CA PHE A 25 -20.11 18.78 -5.67
C PHE A 25 -19.93 19.59 -6.96
N ALA A 26 -20.03 18.95 -8.13
CA ALA A 26 -20.00 19.62 -9.42
C ALA A 26 -21.14 20.66 -9.57
N ALA A 27 -22.36 20.33 -9.11
CA ALA A 27 -23.50 21.24 -9.13
C ALA A 27 -23.25 22.48 -8.25
N LYS A 28 -22.80 22.28 -7.01
CA LYS A 28 -22.47 23.36 -6.07
C LYS A 28 -21.35 24.27 -6.58
N ARG A 29 -20.26 23.70 -7.11
CA ARG A 29 -19.14 24.46 -7.69
C ARG A 29 -19.54 25.31 -8.89
N ASN A 30 -20.53 24.86 -9.66
CA ASN A 30 -21.03 25.58 -10.82
C ASN A 30 -22.25 26.46 -10.53
N GLY A 31 -22.74 26.48 -9.29
CA GLY A 31 -23.91 27.27 -8.89
C GLY A 31 -25.21 26.82 -9.57
N VAL A 32 -25.31 25.54 -9.92
CA VAL A 32 -26.47 24.96 -10.62
C VAL A 32 -27.21 23.97 -9.73
N SER A 33 -28.48 23.69 -10.04
CA SER A 33 -29.21 22.63 -9.35
C SER A 33 -28.64 21.25 -9.70
N TRP A 34 -28.82 20.29 -8.80
CA TRP A 34 -28.37 18.91 -8.99
C TRP A 34 -28.94 18.31 -10.27
N ASP A 35 -30.23 18.48 -10.55
CA ASP A 35 -30.88 18.01 -11.78
C ASP A 35 -30.28 18.62 -13.05
N SER A 36 -29.89 19.90 -13.00
CA SER A 36 -29.28 20.58 -14.16
C SER A 36 -27.87 20.05 -14.43
N ALA A 37 -27.10 19.79 -13.36
CA ALA A 37 -25.79 19.16 -13.47
C ALA A 37 -25.91 17.72 -14.00
N LYS A 38 -26.88 16.94 -13.49
CA LYS A 38 -27.12 15.57 -13.95
C LYS A 38 -27.45 15.53 -15.45
N LYS A 39 -28.37 16.39 -15.91
CA LYS A 39 -28.69 16.50 -17.34
C LYS A 39 -27.49 16.89 -18.19
N ALA A 40 -26.67 17.83 -17.72
CA ALA A 40 -25.46 18.22 -18.45
C ALA A 40 -24.44 17.07 -18.57
N LEU A 41 -24.37 16.18 -17.58
CA LEU A 41 -23.52 14.99 -17.61
C LEU A 41 -24.10 13.91 -18.54
N GLU A 42 -25.42 13.67 -18.51
CA GLU A 42 -26.11 12.75 -19.40
C GLU A 42 -25.99 13.19 -20.88
N GLU A 43 -26.16 14.49 -21.15
CA GLU A 43 -26.00 15.09 -22.48
C GLU A 43 -24.56 15.06 -22.99
N ALA A 44 -23.57 15.11 -22.09
CA ALA A 44 -22.17 15.14 -22.49
C ALA A 44 -21.64 13.80 -23.00
N GLY A 45 -22.31 12.68 -22.69
CA GLY A 45 -21.95 11.34 -23.18
C GLY A 45 -20.54 10.88 -22.78
N GLU A 46 -20.24 9.59 -22.99
CA GLU A 46 -18.93 8.92 -22.75
C GLU A 46 -18.06 9.43 -21.56
N ILE A 47 -18.68 9.92 -20.48
CA ILE A 47 -17.97 10.39 -19.29
C ILE A 47 -17.31 9.21 -18.58
N GLU A 48 -17.97 8.05 -18.61
CA GLU A 48 -17.50 6.80 -18.01
C GLU A 48 -16.18 6.33 -18.62
N LYS A 49 -16.01 6.41 -19.95
CA LYS A 49 -14.73 6.08 -20.61
C LYS A 49 -13.59 7.01 -20.20
N LYS A 50 -13.87 8.32 -20.09
CA LYS A 50 -12.88 9.31 -19.64
C LYS A 50 -12.54 9.16 -18.15
N LEU A 51 -13.49 8.72 -17.35
CA LEU A 51 -13.28 8.42 -15.94
C LEU A 51 -12.38 7.20 -15.77
N GLU A 52 -12.58 6.16 -16.58
CA GLU A 52 -11.75 4.95 -16.56
C GLU A 52 -10.32 5.26 -16.99
N GLN A 53 -10.13 6.00 -18.10
CA GLN A 53 -8.82 6.46 -18.56
C GLN A 53 -8.07 7.26 -17.49
N LYS A 54 -8.75 8.21 -16.82
CA LYS A 54 -8.12 9.02 -15.76
C LYS A 54 -7.77 8.20 -14.51
N LYS A 55 -8.53 7.14 -14.20
CA LYS A 55 -8.18 6.20 -13.11
C LYS A 55 -6.96 5.37 -13.46
N GLU A 56 -6.88 4.88 -14.70
CA GLU A 56 -5.73 4.13 -15.20
C GLU A 56 -4.47 4.99 -15.22
N GLU A 57 -4.55 6.23 -15.73
CA GLU A 57 -3.45 7.21 -15.71
C GLU A 57 -2.99 7.54 -14.28
N ASN A 58 -3.91 7.87 -13.36
CA ASN A 58 -3.53 8.17 -11.97
C ASN A 58 -2.91 6.96 -11.25
N THR A 59 -3.37 5.74 -11.56
CA THR A 59 -2.80 4.53 -10.97
C THR A 59 -1.40 4.26 -11.53
N ALA A 60 -1.20 4.42 -12.83
CA ALA A 60 0.09 4.29 -13.48
C ALA A 60 1.09 5.35 -12.98
N ASP A 61 0.65 6.60 -12.82
CA ASP A 61 1.47 7.71 -12.34
C ASP A 61 1.91 7.50 -10.88
N ILE A 62 1.02 7.00 -10.01
CA ILE A 62 1.39 6.67 -8.63
C ILE A 62 2.39 5.52 -8.61
N LEU A 63 2.19 4.47 -9.42
CA LEU A 63 3.13 3.35 -9.49
C LEU A 63 4.50 3.79 -10.04
N ALA A 64 4.52 4.63 -11.07
CA ALA A 64 5.74 5.20 -11.63
C ALA A 64 6.45 6.13 -10.62
N TYR A 65 5.69 6.94 -9.89
CA TYR A 65 6.23 7.75 -8.81
C TYR A 65 6.82 6.87 -7.70
N MET A 66 6.12 5.84 -7.23
CA MET A 66 6.64 4.90 -6.24
C MET A 66 7.91 4.19 -6.73
N GLU A 67 7.96 3.77 -8.00
CA GLU A 67 9.16 3.21 -8.63
C GLU A 67 10.32 4.21 -8.62
N SER A 68 10.06 5.46 -9.02
CA SER A 68 11.07 6.53 -9.03
C SER A 68 11.65 6.82 -7.64
N GLN A 69 10.85 6.62 -6.59
CA GLN A 69 11.27 6.83 -5.20
C GLN A 69 11.99 5.61 -4.60
N LYS A 70 11.90 4.40 -5.20
CA LYS A 70 12.55 3.20 -4.63
C LYS A 70 14.04 3.39 -4.41
N GLY A 71 14.74 3.98 -5.37
CA GLY A 71 16.19 4.25 -5.25
C GLY A 71 16.51 5.13 -4.05
N LEU A 72 15.82 6.26 -3.91
CA LEU A 72 15.99 7.18 -2.79
C LEU A 72 15.66 6.52 -1.44
N VAL A 73 14.59 5.73 -1.38
CA VAL A 73 14.19 5.01 -0.17
C VAL A 73 15.26 3.97 0.21
N CYS A 74 15.77 3.20 -0.76
CA CYS A 74 16.87 2.26 -0.53
C CYS A 74 18.14 2.96 -0.02
N GLU A 75 18.49 4.12 -0.56
CA GLU A 75 19.62 4.91 -0.06
C GLU A 75 19.41 5.40 1.38
N ILE A 76 18.22 5.89 1.72
CA ILE A 76 17.89 6.34 3.07
C ILE A 76 17.99 5.16 4.05
N ILE A 77 17.43 4.00 3.67
CA ILE A 77 17.55 2.78 4.47
C ILE A 77 19.02 2.40 4.64
N GLY A 78 19.82 2.41 3.57
CA GLY A 78 21.26 2.13 3.63
C GLY A 78 22.02 3.08 4.57
N LYS A 79 21.75 4.38 4.49
CA LYS A 79 22.32 5.40 5.39
C LYS A 79 21.90 5.15 6.85
N GLY A 80 20.64 4.80 7.09
CA GLY A 80 20.13 4.43 8.40
C GLY A 80 20.80 3.17 8.97
N LEU A 81 20.94 2.12 8.16
CA LEU A 81 21.64 0.89 8.54
C LEU A 81 23.11 1.15 8.86
N ASN A 82 23.80 1.96 8.06
CA ASN A 82 25.18 2.35 8.35
C ASN A 82 25.31 3.13 9.66
N ALA A 83 24.36 4.04 9.95
CA ALA A 83 24.34 4.77 11.21
C ALA A 83 24.02 3.86 12.41
N LEU A 84 23.20 2.82 12.22
CA LEU A 84 22.93 1.80 13.24
C LEU A 84 24.12 0.85 13.44
N ASN A 85 24.93 0.62 12.42
CA ASN A 85 26.13 -0.22 12.48
C ASN A 85 27.39 0.56 12.93
N ASP A 86 27.24 1.83 13.31
CA ASP A 86 28.32 2.66 13.82
C ASP A 86 28.77 2.15 15.21
N PRO A 87 30.04 1.73 15.38
CA PRO A 87 30.53 1.14 16.62
C PRO A 87 30.43 2.06 17.83
N ASP A 88 30.54 3.38 17.64
CA ASP A 88 30.51 4.34 18.75
C ASP A 88 29.07 4.63 19.16
N LYS A 89 28.15 4.72 18.20
CA LYS A 89 26.70 4.81 18.50
C LYS A 89 26.16 3.53 19.15
N LEU A 90 26.68 2.36 18.76
CA LEU A 90 26.30 1.08 19.38
C LEU A 90 26.79 0.95 20.82
N LYS A 91 27.95 1.55 21.16
CA LYS A 91 28.45 1.61 22.56
C LYS A 91 27.61 2.54 23.43
N GLU A 92 27.11 3.64 22.87
CA GLU A 92 26.26 4.60 23.59
C GLU A 92 24.79 4.17 23.68
N ALA A 93 24.36 3.24 22.81
CA ALA A 93 23.00 2.74 22.80
C ALA A 93 22.71 1.83 24.00
N THR A 94 21.48 1.93 24.52
CA THR A 94 21.03 1.05 25.60
C THR A 94 20.75 -0.37 25.08
N PRO A 95 20.90 -1.42 25.91
CA PRO A 95 20.58 -2.80 25.52
C PRO A 95 19.14 -2.96 24.99
N ALA A 96 18.18 -2.19 25.51
CA ALA A 96 16.80 -2.19 25.05
C ALA A 96 16.66 -1.64 23.62
N GLN A 97 17.32 -0.52 23.30
CA GLN A 97 17.32 0.05 21.95
C GLN A 97 17.94 -0.89 20.92
N ILE A 98 19.06 -1.53 21.28
CA ILE A 98 19.73 -2.53 20.44
C ILE A 98 18.79 -3.72 20.18
N THR A 99 18.13 -4.24 21.22
CA THR A 99 17.21 -5.37 21.09
C THR A 99 16.00 -5.04 20.22
N THR A 100 15.41 -3.84 20.37
CA THR A 100 14.29 -3.39 19.51
C THR A 100 14.71 -3.21 18.05
N ALA A 101 15.89 -2.63 17.80
CA ALA A 101 16.44 -2.48 16.46
C ALA A 101 16.67 -3.84 15.80
N LEU A 102 17.31 -4.78 16.52
CA LEU A 102 17.53 -6.15 16.06
C LEU A 102 16.22 -6.88 15.78
N GLY A 103 15.23 -6.79 16.67
CA GLY A 103 13.92 -7.41 16.47
C GLY A 103 13.19 -6.90 15.23
N THR A 104 13.26 -5.60 14.97
CA THR A 104 12.67 -4.98 13.76
C THR A 104 13.39 -5.43 12.49
N LEU A 105 14.73 -5.50 12.52
CA LEU A 105 15.52 -5.96 11.39
C LEU A 105 15.26 -7.44 11.09
N ILE A 106 15.20 -8.29 12.11
CA ILE A 106 14.86 -9.71 11.98
C ILE A 106 13.45 -9.87 11.42
N ASP A 107 12.43 -9.16 11.96
CA ASP A 107 11.08 -9.25 11.41
C ASP A 107 11.02 -8.81 9.94
N LYS A 108 11.73 -7.75 9.55
CA LYS A 108 11.65 -7.23 8.18
C LYS A 108 12.50 -7.99 7.17
N TRP A 109 13.65 -8.55 7.57
CA TRP A 109 14.67 -9.07 6.66
C TRP A 109 14.99 -10.55 6.85
N ALA A 110 14.66 -11.15 8.00
CA ALA A 110 14.77 -12.60 8.10
C ALA A 110 13.74 -13.22 7.14
N PRO A 111 14.10 -14.26 6.39
CA PRO A 111 13.15 -15.01 5.58
C PRO A 111 11.99 -15.41 6.46
N LYS A 112 10.80 -14.82 6.25
CA LYS A 112 9.57 -15.22 6.92
C LYS A 112 9.14 -16.55 6.34
N GLY A 113 9.83 -17.61 6.75
CA GLY A 113 9.63 -18.98 6.34
C GLY A 113 9.68 -19.20 4.82
N GLN A 114 10.74 -19.87 4.35
CA GLN A 114 10.40 -21.17 3.77
C GLN A 114 9.61 -21.89 4.88
N PRO A 115 8.43 -22.47 4.63
CA PRO A 115 7.93 -23.44 5.58
C PRO A 115 9.09 -24.38 5.85
N VAL A 116 9.43 -24.59 7.12
CA VAL A 116 10.22 -25.76 7.49
C VAL A 116 9.32 -26.91 7.03
N GLY A 117 9.51 -27.32 5.78
CA GLY A 117 8.69 -28.32 5.14
C GLY A 117 9.01 -29.59 5.85
N GLU A 118 8.18 -29.95 6.84
CA GLU A 118 7.78 -31.31 7.16
C GLU A 118 8.85 -32.37 6.81
N LYS A 119 10.06 -32.22 7.36
CA LYS A 119 11.21 -33.12 7.16
C LYS A 119 12.40 -32.76 8.06
N ASP A 120 12.14 -32.57 9.34
CA ASP A 120 13.12 -32.96 10.35
C ASP A 120 12.49 -34.07 11.20
N GLN A 121 12.32 -35.23 10.57
CA GLN A 121 12.51 -36.47 11.32
C GLN A 121 14.01 -36.52 11.65
N MET A 122 14.42 -35.77 12.68
CA MET A 122 15.65 -36.11 13.38
C MET A 122 15.47 -37.55 13.82
N GLU A 123 16.34 -38.44 13.31
CA GLU A 123 16.35 -39.82 13.74
C GLU A 123 16.48 -39.81 15.27
N ASP A 124 15.48 -40.33 15.98
CA ASP A 124 15.46 -40.30 17.45
C ASP A 124 16.81 -40.78 17.97
N ASP A 125 17.47 -39.95 18.79
CA ASP A 125 18.74 -40.30 19.39
C ASP A 125 18.56 -41.55 20.28
N PRO A 126 19.64 -42.30 20.57
CA PRO A 126 19.54 -43.59 21.27
C PRO A 126 18.80 -43.51 22.60
N ILE A 127 18.87 -42.36 23.29
CA ILE A 127 18.20 -42.14 24.58
C ILE A 127 16.69 -41.98 24.38
N THR A 128 16.26 -41.23 23.37
CA THR A 128 14.84 -41.04 23.03
C THR A 128 14.20 -42.35 22.56
N LYS A 129 14.89 -43.16 21.75
CA LYS A 129 14.40 -44.50 21.36
C LYS A 129 14.21 -45.41 22.57
N ALA A 130 15.16 -45.40 23.52
CA ALA A 130 15.08 -46.20 24.74
C ALA A 130 13.90 -45.78 25.65
N LEU A 131 13.59 -44.48 25.72
CA LEU A 131 12.46 -43.97 26.51
C LEU A 131 11.12 -44.31 25.87
N LYS A 132 10.98 -44.18 24.54
CA LYS A 132 9.75 -44.57 23.81
C LYS A 132 9.46 -46.06 23.94
N GLY A 133 10.49 -46.92 23.84
CA GLY A 133 10.35 -48.37 24.02
C GLY A 133 9.98 -48.79 25.45
N LYS A 134 10.31 -47.97 26.46
CA LYS A 134 10.07 -48.29 27.88
C LYS A 134 8.74 -47.76 28.40
N TYR A 135 8.20 -46.71 27.81
CA TYR A 135 6.99 -46.02 28.29
C TYR A 135 5.86 -45.89 27.26
N GLY A 136 5.93 -46.58 26.11
CA GLY A 136 4.79 -46.87 25.24
C GLY A 136 3.73 -45.77 25.11
N TYR A 137 4.12 -44.56 24.72
CA TYR A 137 3.17 -43.54 24.28
C TYR A 137 3.14 -43.55 22.75
N GLY A 138 2.16 -44.25 22.21
CA GLY A 138 1.77 -44.15 20.81
C GLY A 138 0.86 -42.95 20.60
N LEU A 139 1.21 -42.12 19.63
CA LEU A 139 0.32 -41.46 18.69
C LEU A 139 0.98 -41.55 17.31
#